data_AF-A0A5K1JSJ8-F1
#
_entry.id   AF-A0A5K1JSJ8-F1
#
_cell.length_a   1.000
_cell.length_b   1.000
_cell.length_c   1.000
_cell.angle_alpha   90.00
_cell.angle_beta   90.00
_cell.angle_gamma   90.00
#
_symmetry.space_group_name_H-M   'P 1'
#
loop_
_entity.id
_entity.type
_entity.pdbx_description
1 polymer ?
#
loop_
_entity_poly.entity_id
_entity_poly.type
_entity_poly.pdbx_seq_one_letter_code
_entity_poly.pdbx_strand_id
1 'polypeptide(L)'
;MILLGEKDVLKVDIGVHVKGRICDSAFTLTFDPTYEKLLEAVKAATDTGVREAGIDVRLGELAGYIQETMESYEVEVNGKVLPVKPIENLSGHSINLYQIHGGKSVLLVKNEDDTKMEEGEYFAIETFGSTGRGKVMEQGDVSHYARRVDAPHVPLRLTSAKSLLKSITKTLARCPGVDVTSNVRGKANIFLHSITWFRKA
;
A
#
# COMPACT_ATOMS: atom_id res chain seq x y z
N MET A 1 -12.16 17.39 15.11
CA MET A 1 -11.39 17.97 14.00
C MET A 1 -9.94 17.58 14.21
N ILE A 2 -9.33 16.90 13.25
CA ILE A 2 -7.88 16.63 13.26
C ILE A 2 -7.23 17.77 12.49
N LEU A 3 -6.19 18.38 13.05
CA LEU A 3 -5.40 19.44 12.41
C LEU A 3 -4.02 18.88 12.11
N LEU A 4 -3.52 19.12 10.90
CA LEU A 4 -2.17 18.74 10.50
C LEU A 4 -1.16 19.67 11.19
N GLY A 5 -0.25 19.10 11.96
CA GLY A 5 0.83 19.80 12.66
C GLY A 5 2.18 19.72 11.94
N GLU A 6 3.11 20.58 12.35
CA GLU A 6 4.46 20.67 11.76
C GLU A 6 5.28 19.38 11.94
N LYS A 7 5.07 18.66 13.05
CA LYS A 7 5.78 17.41 13.35
C LYS A 7 5.10 16.15 12.79
N ASP A 8 3.98 16.31 12.08
CA ASP A 8 3.24 15.19 11.53
C ASP A 8 3.94 14.59 10.31
N VAL A 9 3.78 13.29 10.17
CA VAL A 9 4.19 12.51 9.01
C VAL A 9 2.93 12.03 8.29
N LEU A 10 2.55 12.74 7.24
CA LEU A 10 1.33 12.48 6.49
C LEU A 10 1.62 11.62 5.27
N LYS A 11 0.96 10.47 5.16
CA LYS A 11 0.96 9.68 3.93
C LYS A 11 -0.24 10.12 3.12
N VAL A 12 0.01 10.57 1.90
CA VAL A 12 -1.03 10.89 0.93
C VAL A 12 -1.04 9.74 -0.07
N ASP A 13 -2.13 8.99 -0.07
CA ASP A 13 -2.32 7.80 -0.88
C ASP A 13 -3.66 7.91 -1.62
N ILE A 14 -3.61 7.98 -2.94
CA ILE A 14 -4.75 8.35 -3.77
C ILE A 14 -4.74 7.54 -5.06
N GLY A 15 -5.86 6.84 -5.30
CA GLY A 15 -6.14 6.17 -6.56
C GLY A 15 -6.96 7.03 -7.54
N VAL A 16 -6.61 6.96 -8.82
CA VAL A 16 -7.44 7.48 -9.93
C VAL A 16 -7.68 6.39 -10.95
N HIS A 17 -8.78 6.45 -11.72
CA HIS A 17 -8.99 5.46 -12.77
C HIS A 17 -9.70 6.01 -14.00
N VAL A 18 -9.43 5.41 -15.16
CA VAL A 18 -10.17 5.65 -16.41
C VAL A 18 -10.65 4.31 -16.95
N LYS A 19 -11.97 4.15 -17.09
CA LYS A 19 -12.60 2.89 -17.55
C LYS A 19 -12.11 1.64 -16.79
N GLY A 20 -11.89 1.77 -15.48
CA GLY A 20 -11.44 0.69 -14.60
C GLY A 20 -9.95 0.38 -14.62
N ARG A 21 -9.15 1.10 -15.42
CA ARG A 21 -7.68 1.07 -15.32
C ARG A 21 -7.27 2.01 -14.20
N ILE A 22 -6.83 1.43 -13.08
CA ILE A 22 -6.52 2.15 -11.85
C ILE A 22 -5.02 2.52 -11.86
N CYS A 23 -4.73 3.74 -11.45
CA CYS A 23 -3.41 4.20 -11.04
C CYS A 23 -3.47 4.46 -9.54
N ASP A 24 -2.66 3.73 -8.80
CA ASP A 24 -2.50 3.80 -7.36
C ASP A 24 -1.10 4.35 -7.00
N SER A 25 -1.05 5.47 -6.30
CA SER A 25 0.22 6.11 -5.99
C SER A 25 0.13 6.97 -4.74
N ALA A 26 1.25 6.98 -4.02
CA ALA A 26 1.34 7.58 -2.72
C ALA A 26 2.72 8.20 -2.50
N PHE A 27 2.72 9.21 -1.65
CA PHE A 27 3.92 9.85 -1.15
C PHE A 27 3.76 10.22 0.32
N THR A 28 4.89 10.42 0.99
CA THR A 28 4.89 10.96 2.35
C THR A 28 5.25 12.44 2.34
N LEU A 29 4.43 13.23 3.03
CA LEU A 29 4.64 14.64 3.32
C LEU A 29 5.10 14.79 4.78
N THR A 30 6.19 15.51 4.97
CA THR A 30 6.71 15.92 6.27
C THR A 30 7.17 17.37 6.19
N PHE A 31 7.03 18.12 7.29
CA PHE A 31 7.60 19.47 7.42
C PHE A 31 8.84 19.47 8.33
N ASP A 32 9.06 18.38 9.08
CA ASP A 32 10.19 18.21 9.97
C ASP A 32 11.32 17.43 9.26
N PRO A 33 12.55 17.98 9.19
CA PRO A 33 13.68 17.31 8.52
C PRO A 33 14.17 16.07 9.28
N THR A 34 13.74 15.84 10.52
CA THR A 34 14.13 14.69 11.36
C THR A 34 13.98 13.35 10.63
N TYR A 35 13.04 13.24 9.69
CA TYR A 35 12.73 11.99 9.01
C TYR A 35 13.19 11.90 7.56
N GLU A 36 13.96 12.86 7.03
CA GLU A 36 14.38 12.86 5.62
C GLU A 36 15.07 11.56 5.21
N LYS A 37 16.00 11.04 6.02
CA LYS A 37 16.65 9.75 5.76
C LYS A 37 15.68 8.56 5.77
N LEU A 38 14.58 8.63 6.53
CA LEU A 38 13.56 7.60 6.53
C LEU A 38 12.71 7.66 5.26
N LEU A 39 12.41 8.85 4.75
CA LEU A 39 11.79 9.00 3.43
C LEU A 39 12.71 8.46 2.33
N GLU A 40 14.00 8.77 2.42
CA GLU A 40 15.00 8.30 1.47
C GLU A 40 15.06 6.76 1.45
N ALA A 41 15.10 6.12 2.62
CA ALA A 41 15.10 4.66 2.74
C ALA A 41 13.87 4.02 2.08
N VAL A 42 12.68 4.54 2.37
CA VAL A 42 11.43 4.02 1.80
C VAL A 42 11.34 4.27 0.30
N LYS A 43 11.79 5.44 -0.15
CA LYS A 43 11.85 5.74 -1.58
C LYS A 43 12.83 4.81 -2.29
N ALA A 44 14.03 4.61 -1.75
CA ALA A 44 15.03 3.73 -2.33
C ALA A 44 14.54 2.28 -2.41
N ALA A 45 13.89 1.78 -1.35
CA ALA A 45 13.30 0.44 -1.34
C ALA A 45 12.19 0.28 -2.39
N THR A 46 11.33 1.31 -2.56
CA THR A 46 10.29 1.34 -3.60
C THR A 46 10.90 1.37 -5.00
N ASP A 47 11.92 2.21 -5.21
CA ASP A 47 12.64 2.31 -6.47
C ASP A 47 13.35 0.99 -6.82
N THR A 48 13.93 0.29 -5.82
CA THR A 48 14.44 -1.08 -5.99
C THR A 48 13.33 -2.04 -6.40
N GLY A 49 12.19 -2.04 -5.71
CA GLY A 49 11.04 -2.87 -6.09
C GLY A 49 10.60 -2.64 -7.54
N VAL A 50 10.53 -1.38 -7.98
CA VAL A 50 10.19 -1.03 -9.36
C VAL A 50 11.28 -1.45 -10.35
N ARG A 51 12.55 -1.33 -9.96
CA ARG A 51 13.70 -1.66 -10.80
C ARG A 51 13.81 -3.16 -11.04
N GLU A 52 13.64 -3.96 -9.98
CA GLU A 52 13.77 -5.42 -9.98
C GLU A 52 12.48 -6.15 -10.41
N ALA A 53 11.33 -5.48 -10.40
CA ALA A 53 10.10 -6.04 -10.96
C ALA A 53 10.24 -6.31 -12.47
N GLY A 54 9.73 -7.46 -12.90
CA GLY A 54 9.77 -7.90 -14.29
C GLY A 54 9.07 -9.23 -14.49
N ILE A 55 8.81 -9.60 -15.75
CA ILE A 55 8.22 -10.90 -16.10
C ILE A 55 9.13 -12.01 -15.56
N ASP A 56 8.51 -13.10 -15.08
CA ASP A 56 9.16 -14.27 -14.48
C ASP A 56 9.86 -14.03 -13.13
N VAL A 57 9.93 -12.79 -12.63
CA VAL A 57 10.45 -12.48 -11.29
C VAL A 57 9.51 -13.08 -10.24
N ARG A 58 10.12 -13.74 -9.25
CA ARG A 58 9.40 -14.36 -8.14
C ARG A 58 9.13 -13.33 -7.05
N LEU A 59 7.90 -13.29 -6.54
CA LEU A 59 7.46 -12.29 -5.55
C LEU A 59 8.27 -12.38 -4.24
N GLY A 60 8.63 -13.58 -3.79
CA GLY A 60 9.47 -13.77 -2.60
C GLY A 60 10.91 -13.27 -2.76
N GLU A 61 11.45 -13.32 -3.99
CA GLU A 61 12.76 -12.78 -4.33
C GLU A 61 12.73 -11.25 -4.39
N LEU A 62 11.71 -10.69 -5.07
CA LEU A 62 11.48 -9.25 -5.13
C LEU A 62 11.35 -8.63 -3.73
N ALA A 63 10.62 -9.31 -2.83
CA ALA A 63 10.52 -8.92 -1.43
C ALA A 63 11.88 -8.89 -0.72
N GLY A 64 12.80 -9.79 -1.10
CA GLY A 64 14.17 -9.80 -0.59
C GLY A 64 14.99 -8.58 -1.02
N TYR A 65 14.90 -8.16 -2.29
CA TYR A 65 15.57 -6.95 -2.77
C TYR A 65 15.04 -5.68 -2.09
N ILE A 66 13.73 -5.62 -1.87
CA ILE A 66 13.08 -4.53 -1.12
C ILE A 66 13.59 -4.51 0.32
N GLN A 67 13.59 -5.66 1.00
CA GLN A 67 14.05 -5.79 2.37
C GLN A 67 15.51 -5.36 2.52
N GLU A 68 16.40 -5.90 1.68
CA GLU A 68 17.84 -5.60 1.71
C GLU A 68 18.08 -4.10 1.54
N THR A 69 17.39 -3.47 0.58
CA THR A 69 17.49 -2.03 0.37
C THR A 69 17.01 -1.26 1.59
N MET A 70 15.83 -1.57 2.14
CA MET A 70 15.25 -0.86 3.27
C MET A 70 16.11 -0.99 4.53
N GLU A 71 16.58 -2.20 4.84
CA GLU A 71 17.36 -2.50 6.05
C GLU A 71 18.83 -2.04 5.96
N SER A 72 19.28 -1.58 4.79
CA SER A 72 20.59 -0.93 4.62
C SER A 72 20.65 0.49 5.21
N TYR A 73 19.51 1.07 5.57
CA TYR A 73 19.40 2.40 6.14
C TYR A 73 19.24 2.40 7.66
N GLU A 74 19.81 3.42 8.28
CA GLU A 74 19.59 3.81 9.67
C GLU A 74 19.25 5.30 9.75
N VAL A 75 18.48 5.67 10.78
CA VAL A 75 18.00 7.04 10.98
C VAL A 75 18.22 7.48 12.41
N GLU A 76 18.61 8.74 12.60
CA GLU A 76 18.73 9.32 13.94
C GLU A 76 17.44 10.04 14.32
N VAL A 77 16.77 9.57 15.37
CA VAL A 77 15.54 10.16 15.89
C VAL A 77 15.71 10.41 17.38
N ASN A 78 15.60 11.67 17.81
CA ASN A 78 15.78 12.09 19.20
C ASN A 78 17.12 11.62 19.80
N GLY A 79 18.23 11.74 19.05
CA GLY A 79 19.57 11.35 19.50
C GLY A 79 19.81 9.84 19.57
N LYS A 80 18.95 9.02 18.96
CA LYS A 80 19.10 7.57 18.87
C LYS A 80 19.15 7.13 17.42
N VAL A 81 20.18 6.36 17.07
CA VAL A 81 20.26 5.68 15.78
C VAL A 81 19.37 4.44 15.80
N LEU A 82 18.45 4.36 14.84
CA LEU A 82 17.45 3.31 14.73
C LEU A 82 17.54 2.67 13.33
N PRO A 83 17.52 1.35 13.21
CA PRO A 83 17.42 0.70 11.90
C PRO A 83 16.05 0.96 11.29
N VAL A 84 16.00 1.11 9.97
CA VAL A 84 14.74 1.16 9.23
C VAL A 84 14.25 -0.26 8.98
N LYS A 85 12.98 -0.53 9.33
CA LYS A 85 12.37 -1.85 9.15
C LYS A 85 11.25 -1.78 8.13
N PRO A 86 11.18 -2.73 7.19
CA PRO A 86 9.98 -2.92 6.40
C PRO A 86 8.80 -3.28 7.30
N ILE A 87 7.60 -2.87 6.92
CA ILE A 87 6.38 -3.32 7.59
C ILE A 87 5.94 -4.65 6.98
N GLU A 88 6.20 -5.74 7.70
CA GLU A 88 6.10 -7.12 7.18
C GLU A 88 4.67 -7.56 6.81
N ASN A 89 3.64 -6.93 7.38
CA ASN A 89 2.24 -7.27 7.16
C ASN A 89 1.48 -6.22 6.33
N LEU A 90 2.22 -5.40 5.58
CA LEU A 90 1.71 -4.65 4.44
C LEU A 90 2.38 -5.18 3.17
N SER A 91 1.82 -4.86 2.01
CA SER A 91 2.30 -5.36 0.73
C SER A 91 1.84 -4.45 -0.39
N GLY A 92 2.63 -4.35 -1.46
CA GLY A 92 2.07 -3.98 -2.76
C GLY A 92 1.22 -5.10 -3.33
N HIS A 93 0.63 -4.86 -4.49
CA HIS A 93 -0.35 -5.78 -5.05
C HIS A 93 -0.49 -5.65 -6.56
N SER A 94 -0.92 -6.74 -7.17
CA SER A 94 -1.46 -6.71 -8.54
C SER A 94 -2.73 -5.86 -8.60
N ILE A 95 -3.02 -5.28 -9.76
CA ILE A 95 -4.21 -4.47 -10.05
C ILE A 95 -4.92 -5.07 -11.26
N ASN A 96 -6.20 -5.41 -11.07
CA ASN A 96 -7.08 -5.90 -12.12
C ASN A 96 -8.02 -4.79 -12.62
N LEU A 97 -8.69 -5.05 -13.75
CA LEU A 97 -9.68 -4.12 -14.29
C LEU A 97 -10.83 -3.98 -13.30
N TYR A 98 -11.07 -2.76 -12.81
CA TYR A 98 -12.02 -2.53 -11.72
C TYR A 98 -11.74 -3.53 -10.58
N GLN A 99 -10.50 -3.65 -10.12
CA GLN A 99 -10.19 -4.31 -8.86
C GLN A 99 -8.79 -3.90 -8.44
N ILE A 100 -8.70 -3.04 -7.44
CA ILE A 100 -7.45 -2.53 -6.89
C ILE A 100 -6.53 -3.65 -6.39
N HIS A 101 -7.04 -4.60 -5.58
CA HIS A 101 -6.30 -5.79 -5.16
C HIS A 101 -6.59 -7.00 -6.07
N GLY A 102 -5.70 -7.27 -7.01
CA GLY A 102 -5.84 -8.27 -8.08
C GLY A 102 -5.59 -9.73 -7.67
N GLY A 103 -5.06 -9.97 -6.47
CA GLY A 103 -4.89 -11.31 -5.88
C GLY A 103 -3.44 -11.75 -5.66
N LYS A 104 -2.47 -11.16 -6.37
CA LYS A 104 -1.02 -11.29 -6.07
C LYS A 104 -0.57 -10.16 -5.14
N SER A 105 0.29 -10.48 -4.17
CA SER A 105 0.85 -9.53 -3.19
C SER A 105 2.37 -9.43 -3.34
N VAL A 106 2.89 -8.21 -3.41
CA VAL A 106 4.33 -7.92 -3.38
C VAL A 106 4.70 -7.65 -1.93
N LEU A 107 5.18 -8.68 -1.23
CA LEU A 107 5.62 -8.55 0.16
C LEU A 107 6.91 -7.71 0.26
N LEU A 108 7.19 -7.20 1.46
CA LEU A 108 8.33 -6.31 1.72
C LEU A 108 9.50 -7.01 2.44
N VAL A 109 9.30 -8.28 2.80
CA VAL A 109 10.25 -9.12 3.55
C VAL A 109 10.44 -10.42 2.79
N LYS A 110 11.69 -10.85 2.65
CA LYS A 110 12.06 -12.08 1.94
C LYS A 110 11.25 -13.26 2.46
N ASN A 111 10.75 -14.07 1.54
CA ASN A 111 9.95 -15.25 1.83
C ASN A 111 10.07 -16.28 0.70
N GLU A 112 9.36 -17.40 0.83
CA GLU A 112 9.40 -18.53 -0.11
C GLU A 112 8.28 -18.47 -1.18
N ASP A 113 7.62 -17.32 -1.38
CA ASP A 113 6.60 -17.16 -2.43
C ASP A 113 7.23 -17.28 -3.82
N ASP A 114 6.96 -18.41 -4.44
CA ASP A 114 7.47 -18.77 -5.76
C ASP A 114 6.60 -18.21 -6.91
N THR A 115 5.50 -17.51 -6.58
CA THR A 115 4.59 -16.88 -7.55
C THR A 115 5.36 -15.91 -8.43
N LYS A 116 5.11 -15.97 -9.74
CA LYS A 116 5.77 -15.12 -10.72
C LYS A 116 4.92 -13.93 -11.13
N MET A 117 5.58 -12.82 -11.42
CA MET A 117 5.00 -11.74 -12.21
C MET A 117 4.85 -12.20 -13.67
N GLU A 118 3.67 -11.97 -14.23
CA GLU A 118 3.30 -12.41 -15.58
C GLU A 118 3.16 -11.23 -16.54
N GLU A 119 3.32 -11.51 -17.83
CA GLU A 119 3.14 -10.51 -18.87
C GLU A 119 1.70 -9.93 -18.84
N GLY A 120 1.60 -8.59 -18.93
CA GLY A 120 0.32 -7.90 -19.00
C GLY A 120 -0.34 -7.59 -17.66
N GLU A 121 0.29 -8.00 -16.55
CA GLU A 121 -0.13 -7.61 -15.21
C GLU A 121 0.23 -6.15 -14.89
N TYR A 122 -0.56 -5.55 -13.99
CA TYR A 122 -0.31 -4.24 -13.41
C TYR A 122 -0.04 -4.42 -11.93
N PHE A 123 0.91 -3.68 -11.38
CA PHE A 123 1.23 -3.73 -9.95
C PHE A 123 1.34 -2.32 -9.37
N ALA A 124 0.78 -2.16 -8.18
CA ALA A 124 1.21 -1.14 -7.23
C ALA A 124 2.45 -1.68 -6.51
N ILE A 125 3.60 -1.05 -6.75
CA ILE A 125 4.81 -1.30 -5.96
C ILE A 125 4.86 -0.22 -4.90
N GLU A 126 4.61 -0.63 -3.67
CA GLU A 126 4.59 0.23 -2.50
C GLU A 126 5.42 -0.40 -1.38
N THR A 127 6.17 0.44 -0.69
CA THR A 127 6.94 -0.01 0.46
C THR A 127 6.68 0.89 1.66
N PHE A 128 6.79 0.28 2.83
CA PHE A 128 6.50 0.90 4.10
C PHE A 128 7.67 0.71 5.04
N GLY A 129 8.30 1.81 5.45
CA GLY A 129 9.39 1.80 6.42
C GLY A 129 8.93 2.32 7.78
N SER A 130 9.47 1.73 8.84
CA SER A 130 9.20 2.18 10.21
C SER A 130 10.42 2.04 11.12
N THR A 131 10.54 2.95 12.07
CA THR A 131 11.45 2.83 13.22
C THR A 131 10.85 2.01 14.38
N GLY A 132 9.61 1.55 14.22
CA GLY A 132 8.88 0.79 15.23
C GLY A 132 9.12 -0.72 15.17
N ARG A 133 8.04 -1.48 15.35
CA ARG A 133 8.06 -2.95 15.36
C ARG A 133 8.10 -3.58 13.97
N GLY A 134 7.98 -2.79 12.89
CA GLY A 134 7.86 -3.32 11.52
C GLY A 134 6.54 -4.07 11.28
N LYS A 135 5.47 -3.72 12.00
CA LYS A 135 4.16 -4.37 11.88
C LYS A 135 3.03 -3.41 12.23
N VAL A 136 1.92 -3.49 11.49
CA VAL A 136 0.70 -2.73 11.77
C VAL A 136 -0.31 -3.57 12.53
N MET A 137 -1.17 -2.90 13.30
CA MET A 137 -2.30 -3.50 13.99
C MET A 137 -3.53 -2.65 13.69
N GLU A 138 -4.69 -3.29 13.55
CA GLU A 138 -5.94 -2.58 13.35
C GLU A 138 -6.25 -1.66 14.53
N GLN A 139 -6.67 -0.43 14.24
CA GLN A 139 -7.01 0.55 15.26
C GLN A 139 -7.99 1.61 14.74
N GLY A 140 -8.79 2.16 15.65
CA GLY A 140 -9.65 3.31 15.38
C GLY A 140 -10.93 2.94 14.63
N ASP A 141 -11.59 3.96 14.09
CA ASP A 141 -12.82 3.80 13.33
C ASP A 141 -12.54 3.39 11.87
N VAL A 142 -13.42 2.55 11.32
CA VAL A 142 -13.38 2.13 9.92
C VAL A 142 -14.05 3.18 9.03
N SER A 143 -13.27 3.85 8.20
CA SER A 143 -13.78 4.80 7.20
C SER A 143 -13.90 4.19 5.80
N HIS A 144 -13.51 2.93 5.64
CA HIS A 144 -13.09 2.40 4.34
C HIS A 144 -13.70 1.03 4.06
N TYR A 145 -14.31 0.91 2.89
CA TYR A 145 -15.17 -0.23 2.55
C TYR A 145 -15.06 -0.54 1.07
N ALA A 146 -14.85 -1.81 0.75
CA ALA A 146 -14.89 -2.33 -0.61
C ALA A 146 -15.95 -3.42 -0.73
N ARG A 147 -16.58 -3.48 -1.91
CA ARG A 147 -17.46 -4.60 -2.24
C ARG A 147 -16.57 -5.79 -2.60
N ARG A 148 -16.79 -6.93 -1.94
CA ARG A 148 -16.21 -8.21 -2.35
C ARG A 148 -16.62 -8.57 -3.78
N VAL A 149 -15.63 -8.84 -4.62
CA VAL A 149 -15.81 -9.17 -6.05
C VAL A 149 -16.60 -10.47 -6.21
N ASP A 150 -16.31 -11.45 -5.35
CA ASP A 150 -16.86 -12.80 -5.35
C ASP A 150 -18.09 -12.97 -4.44
N ALA A 151 -18.70 -11.87 -3.99
CA ALA A 151 -19.82 -11.95 -3.04
C ALA A 151 -21.03 -12.67 -3.66
N PRO A 152 -21.58 -13.71 -3.00
CA PRO A 152 -22.79 -14.35 -3.49
C PRO A 152 -23.97 -13.38 -3.45
N HIS A 153 -24.98 -13.64 -4.29
CA HIS A 153 -26.23 -12.89 -4.20
C HIS A 153 -26.95 -13.23 -2.90
N VAL A 154 -27.19 -12.23 -2.06
CA VAL A 154 -27.96 -12.37 -0.82
C VAL A 154 -29.25 -11.55 -0.93
N PRO A 155 -30.43 -12.17 -0.83
CA PRO A 155 -31.70 -11.44 -0.86
C PRO A 155 -31.84 -10.60 0.42
N LEU A 156 -31.58 -9.31 0.31
CA LEU A 156 -31.75 -8.37 1.41
C LEU A 156 -33.25 -8.21 1.74
N ARG A 157 -33.61 -8.19 3.02
CA ARG A 157 -35.00 -7.92 3.46
C ARG A 157 -35.23 -6.45 3.78
N LEU A 158 -34.27 -5.82 4.47
CA LEU A 158 -34.34 -4.42 4.89
C LEU A 158 -34.26 -3.46 3.69
N THR A 159 -35.20 -2.51 3.63
CA THR A 159 -35.28 -1.51 2.55
C THR A 159 -34.09 -0.55 2.56
N SER A 160 -33.61 -0.15 3.74
CA SER A 160 -32.41 0.69 3.90
C SER A 160 -31.15 0.02 3.33
N ALA A 161 -30.94 -1.26 3.65
CA ALA A 161 -29.81 -2.05 3.13
C ALA A 161 -29.88 -2.20 1.59
N LYS A 162 -31.07 -2.44 1.03
CA LYS A 162 -31.27 -2.45 -0.43
C LYS A 162 -30.92 -1.12 -1.06
N SER A 163 -31.38 -0.02 -0.46
CA SER A 163 -31.11 1.34 -0.95
C SER A 163 -29.61 1.63 -0.95
N LEU A 164 -28.92 1.31 0.15
CA LEU A 164 -27.47 1.47 0.27
C LEU A 164 -26.71 0.63 -0.77
N LEU A 165 -27.02 -0.66 -0.88
CA LEU A 165 -26.37 -1.54 -1.86
C LEU A 165 -26.62 -1.07 -3.30
N LYS A 166 -27.82 -0.56 -3.59
CA LYS A 166 -28.16 0.03 -4.89
C LYS A 166 -27.32 1.28 -5.16
N SER A 167 -27.15 2.16 -4.18
CA SER A 167 -26.28 3.34 -4.29
C SER A 167 -24.83 2.93 -4.53
N ILE A 168 -24.26 2.04 -3.70
CA ILE A 168 -22.91 1.49 -3.87
C ILE A 168 -22.75 0.88 -5.27
N THR A 169 -23.73 0.11 -5.73
CA THR A 169 -23.66 -0.52 -7.06
C THR A 169 -23.75 0.52 -8.18
N LYS A 170 -24.54 1.57 -8.03
CA LYS A 170 -24.67 2.62 -9.05
C LYS A 170 -23.42 3.51 -9.13
N THR A 171 -22.85 3.89 -7.99
CA THR A 171 -21.76 4.87 -7.91
C THR A 171 -20.38 4.23 -7.91
N LEU A 172 -20.24 3.04 -7.31
CA LEU A 172 -18.95 2.38 -7.07
C LEU A 172 -18.79 1.05 -7.83
N ALA A 173 -19.82 0.46 -8.47
CA ALA A 173 -19.60 -0.80 -9.22
C ALA A 173 -18.68 -0.64 -10.44
N ARG A 174 -18.40 0.60 -10.87
CA ARG A 174 -17.39 0.94 -11.89
C ARG A 174 -16.16 1.65 -11.27
N CYS A 175 -16.04 1.62 -9.96
CA CYS A 175 -14.93 2.18 -9.18
C CYS A 175 -14.76 1.32 -7.91
N PRO A 176 -14.19 0.12 -8.03
CA PRO A 176 -13.92 -0.72 -6.88
C PRO A 176 -12.59 -0.30 -6.31
N GLY A 177 -12.68 0.30 -5.14
CA GLY A 177 -11.54 0.90 -4.49
C GLY A 177 -11.91 2.28 -3.97
N VAL A 178 -12.78 2.34 -2.97
CA VAL A 178 -12.29 2.98 -1.75
C VAL A 178 -11.63 1.84 -0.99
N ASP A 179 -10.50 1.36 -1.54
CA ASP A 179 -9.66 0.43 -0.82
C ASP A 179 -8.88 1.31 0.09
N VAL A 180 -9.07 1.09 1.37
CA VAL A 180 -8.26 1.85 2.25
C VAL A 180 -7.95 0.98 3.44
N THR A 181 -6.66 0.77 3.50
CA THR A 181 -5.89 0.40 4.64
C THR A 181 -6.52 0.95 5.93
N SER A 182 -6.64 0.06 6.90
CA SER A 182 -6.87 0.36 8.31
C SER A 182 -6.13 1.64 8.71
N ASN A 183 -6.76 2.46 9.53
CA ASN A 183 -6.13 3.63 10.13
C ASN A 183 -4.98 3.16 11.03
N VAL A 184 -3.75 3.11 10.49
CA VAL A 184 -2.59 2.72 11.28
C VAL A 184 -2.18 3.89 12.17
N ARG A 185 -2.78 3.99 13.35
CA ARG A 185 -2.32 4.87 14.43
C ARG A 185 -1.18 4.21 15.20
N GLY A 186 -0.03 4.07 14.55
CA GLY A 186 1.19 3.69 15.25
C GLY A 186 1.76 4.86 16.05
N LYS A 187 2.20 4.63 17.30
CA LYS A 187 3.17 5.51 18.00
C LYS A 187 4.56 5.53 17.33
N ALA A 188 4.70 4.90 16.17
CA ALA A 188 5.92 4.78 15.40
C ALA A 188 5.72 5.52 14.08
N ASN A 189 6.76 6.24 13.63
CA ASN A 189 6.71 6.90 12.35
C ASN A 189 6.72 5.82 11.26
N ILE A 190 5.67 5.82 10.45
CA ILE A 190 5.50 4.95 9.29
C ILE A 190 5.54 5.86 8.09
N PHE A 191 6.30 5.48 7.08
CA PHE A 191 6.48 6.20 5.82
C PHE A 191 6.07 5.29 4.66
N LEU A 192 5.41 5.87 3.67
CA LEU A 192 4.95 5.19 2.46
C LEU A 192 5.51 5.91 1.24
N HIS A 193 5.98 5.12 0.28
CA HIS A 193 6.14 5.56 -1.09
C HIS A 193 5.58 4.49 -2.01
N SER A 194 4.79 4.88 -3.00
CA SER A 194 4.24 3.95 -3.97
C SER A 194 4.20 4.51 -5.38
N ILE A 195 4.46 3.62 -6.34
CA ILE A 195 4.40 3.89 -7.76
C ILE A 195 3.59 2.78 -8.41
N THR A 196 2.48 3.13 -9.07
CA THR A 196 1.84 2.20 -10.02
C THR A 196 2.69 2.11 -11.27
N TRP A 197 3.01 0.89 -11.63
CA TRP A 197 3.81 0.61 -12.80
C TRP A 197 2.95 0.30 -14.03
N PHE A 198 3.34 0.88 -15.17
CA PHE A 198 2.76 0.59 -16.48
C PHE A 198 3.89 0.12 -17.40
N ARG A 199 3.92 -1.18 -17.73
CA ARG A 199 4.73 -1.81 -18.79
C ARG A 199 6.20 -1.34 -18.93
N LYS A 200 7.16 -2.13 -18.47
CA LYS A 200 8.40 -2.41 -19.22
C LYS A 200 8.03 -3.44 -20.28
N ALA A 201 8.10 -2.99 -21.53
CA ALA A 201 8.04 -3.83 -22.70
C ALA A 201 9.30 -4.71 -22.80
#